data_AF-A0A117L8H2-F1
#
_entry.id   AF-A0A117L8H2-F1
#
_cell.length_a   1.000
_cell.length_b   1.000
_cell.length_c   1.000
_cell.angle_alpha   90.00
_cell.angle_beta   90.00
_cell.angle_gamma   90.00
#
_symmetry.space_group_name_H-M   'P 1'
#
loop_
_entity.id
_entity.type
_entity.pdbx_description
1 polymer ?
#
loop_
_entity_poly.entity_id
_entity_poly.type
_entity_poly.pdbx_seq_one_letter_code
_entity_poly.pdbx_strand_id
1 'polypeptide(L)' 'MRVLDLDPDNRGKTKYGVLIEDGEKDLDEVINWAEVLLVTGSTVVNGTIVNF' A
#
# COMPACT_ATOMS: atom_id res chain seq x y z
N MET A 1 2.47 -5.93 10.15
CA MET A 1 1.51 -5.39 9.16
C MET A 1 2.17 -4.18 8.52
N ARG A 2 2.20 -4.11 7.20
CA ARG A 2 2.70 -2.97 6.42
C ARG A 2 1.50 -2.27 5.78
N VAL A 3 1.53 -0.95 5.68
CA VAL A 3 0.44 -0.15 5.13
C VAL A 3 1.00 0.78 4.07
N LEU A 4 0.46 0.67 2.87
CA LEU A 4 0.79 1.51 1.73
C LEU A 4 -0.36 2.47 1.48
N ASP A 5 -0.03 3.69 1.06
CA ASP A 5 -1.00 4.67 0.59
C ASP A 5 -0.44 5.39 -0.65
N LEU A 6 -1.33 5.70 -1.59
CA LEU A 6 -1.01 6.49 -2.79
C LEU A 6 -1.12 8.01 -2.51
N ASP A 7 -1.83 8.41 -1.44
CA ASP A 7 -1.97 9.80 -1.05
C ASP A 7 -0.64 10.34 -0.49
N PRO A 8 0.03 11.31 -1.16
CA PRO A 8 1.25 11.94 -0.67
C PRO A 8 1.11 12.52 0.74
N ASP A 9 -0.09 12.97 1.12
CA ASP A 9 -0.32 13.53 2.44
C ASP A 9 -0.28 12.46 3.54
N ASN A 10 -0.48 11.19 3.22
CA ASN A 10 -0.41 10.10 4.19
C ASN A 10 1.00 9.48 4.31
N ARG A 11 1.80 9.51 3.25
CA ARG A 11 3.14 8.91 3.20
C ARG A 11 4.07 9.48 4.28
N GLY A 12 4.84 8.60 4.93
CA GLY A 12 5.80 8.95 5.99
C GLY A 12 5.17 9.24 7.35
N LYS A 13 3.84 9.26 7.47
CA LYS A 13 3.16 9.41 8.77
C LYS A 13 3.11 8.07 9.48
N THR A 14 3.26 8.09 10.81
CA THR A 14 2.96 6.92 11.64
C THR A 14 1.53 7.05 12.17
N LYS A 15 0.67 6.08 11.83
CA LYS A 15 -0.70 5.99 12.38
C LYS A 15 -0.81 4.70 13.17
N TYR A 16 -1.25 4.81 14.43
CA TYR A 16 -1.41 3.65 15.33
C TYR A 16 -0.13 2.78 15.45
N GLY A 17 1.04 3.40 15.41
CA GLY A 17 2.33 2.70 15.49
C GLY A 17 2.80 2.03 14.19
N VAL A 18 2.08 2.21 13.08
CA VAL A 18 2.46 1.70 11.76
C VAL A 18 2.86 2.85 10.85
N LEU A 19 4.02 2.73 10.21
CA LEU A 19 4.48 3.67 9.18
C LEU A 19 3.63 3.48 7.92
N ILE A 20 3.13 4.58 7.35
CA ILE A 20 2.52 4.58 6.03
C ILE A 20 3.63 4.75 4.99
N GLU A 21 3.83 3.68 4.22
CA GLU A 21 4.84 3.55 3.19
C GLU A 21 4.34 4.08 1.84
N ASP A 22 5.25 4.27 0.89
CA ASP A 22 4.94 4.84 -0.41
C ASP A 22 4.33 3.79 -1.33
N GLY A 23 3.03 3.91 -1.63
CA GLY A 23 2.31 2.96 -2.47
C GLY A 23 2.79 2.85 -3.91
N GLU A 24 3.67 3.75 -4.39
CA GLU A 24 4.29 3.66 -5.72
C GLU A 24 5.69 3.05 -5.68
N LYS A 25 6.49 3.36 -4.65
CA LYS A 25 7.90 2.92 -4.57
C LYS A 25 8.08 1.59 -3.85
N ASP A 26 7.28 1.35 -2.83
CA ASP A 26 7.46 0.22 -1.91
C ASP A 26 6.55 -0.96 -2.26
N LEU A 27 5.69 -0.82 -3.29
CA LEU A 27 4.66 -1.79 -3.67
C LEU A 27 5.24 -3.18 -3.95
N ASP A 28 6.23 -3.29 -4.83
CA ASP A 28 6.80 -4.57 -5.23
C ASP A 28 7.44 -5.30 -4.04
N GLU A 29 8.13 -4.57 -3.17
CA GLU A 29 8.75 -5.14 -1.97
C GLU A 29 7.68 -5.67 -0.99
N VAL A 30 6.61 -4.90 -0.77
CA VAL A 30 5.52 -5.28 0.13
C VAL A 30 4.74 -6.47 -0.40
N ILE A 31 4.45 -6.51 -1.71
CA ILE A 31 3.78 -7.65 -2.35
C ILE A 31 4.61 -8.93 -2.16
N ASN A 32 5.92 -8.86 -2.39
CA ASN A 32 6.82 -10.01 -2.21
C ASN A 32 6.96 -10.44 -0.74
N TRP A 33 6.77 -9.53 0.21
CA TRP A 33 6.83 -9.81 1.65
C TRP A 33 5.51 -10.42 2.19
N ALA A 34 4.36 -10.05 1.62
CA ALA A 34 3.05 -10.37 2.18
C ALA A 34 2.53 -11.75 1.73
N GLU A 35 2.02 -12.53 2.69
CA GLU A 35 1.25 -13.74 2.39
C GLU A 35 -0.23 -13.43 2.08
N VAL A 36 -0.74 -12.30 2.60
CA VAL A 36 -2.12 -11.83 2.42
C VAL A 36 -2.12 -10.32 2.23
N LEU A 37 -2.83 -9.85 1.20
CA LEU A 37 -3.03 -8.43 0.91
C LEU A 37 -4.49 -8.04 1.19
N LEU A 38 -4.67 -7.02 2.03
CA LEU A 38 -5.96 -6.34 2.21
C LEU A 38 -5.90 -5.00 1.47
N VAL A 39 -6.61 -4.91 0.35
CA VAL A 39 -6.60 -3.73 -0.52
C VAL A 39 -7.95 -3.02 -0.52
N THR A 40 -7.96 -1.71 -0.74
CA THR A 40 -9.19 -0.93 -0.90
C THR A 40 -9.83 -1.20 -2.25
N GLY A 41 -11.17 -1.08 -2.34
CA GLY A 41 -11.89 -1.25 -3.60
C GLY A 41 -11.51 -0.23 -4.69
N SER A 42 -10.92 0.91 -4.32
CA SER A 42 -10.42 1.92 -5.28
C SER A 42 -9.35 1.36 -6.21
N THR A 43 -8.59 0.34 -5.79
CA THR A 43 -7.57 -0.34 -6.61
C THR A 43 -8.14 -1.02 -7.86
N VAL A 44 -9.42 -1.41 -7.81
CA VAL A 44 -10.15 -1.93 -8.98
C VAL A 44 -10.56 -0.79 -9.90
N VAL A 45 -11.07 0.31 -9.34
CA VAL A 45 -11.60 1.46 -10.10
C VAL A 45 -10.48 2.23 -10.82
N ASN A 46 -9.31 2.38 -10.18
CA ASN A 46 -8.15 3.08 -10.73
C ASN A 46 -7.16 2.17 -11.47
N GLY A 47 -7.42 0.86 -11.51
CA GLY A 47 -6.60 -0.12 -12.23
C GLY A 47 -5.26 -0.46 -11.58
N THR A 48 -5.00 -0.10 -10.32
CA THR A 48 -3.73 -0.42 -9.65
C THR A 48 -3.66 -1.84 -9.08
N ILE A 49 -4.72 -2.66 -9.22
CA ILE A 49 -4.76 -4.06 -8.75
C ILE A 49 -4.12 -5.07 -9.73
N VAL A 50 -3.62 -4.63 -10.88
CA VAL A 50 -3.25 -5.52 -12.00
C VAL A 50 -1.93 -6.29 -11.85
N ASN A 51 -1.24 -6.15 -10.72
CA ASN A 51 0.02 -6.84 -10.44
C ASN A 51 -0.25 -8.09 -9.59
N PHE A 52 -0.56 -9.21 -10.26
CA PHE A 52 -0.91 -10.51 -9.67
C PHE A 52 0.01 -11.63 -10.17
#